data_AF-A0A379B120-F1
#
_entry.id   AF-A0A379B120-F1
#
_cell.length_a   1.000
_cell.length_b   1.000
_cell.length_c   1.000
_cell.angle_alpha   90.00
_cell.angle_beta   90.00
_cell.angle_gamma   90.00
#
_symmetry.space_group_name_H-M   'P 1'
#
loop_
_entity.id
_entity.type
_entity.pdbx_description
1 polymer ?
#
loop_
_entity_poly.entity_id
_entity_poly.type
_entity_poly.pdbx_seq_one_letter_code
_entity_poly.pdbx_strand_id
1 'polypeptide(L)'
;MVQDGGKRKSSELFMINVLLVTLGVAYLTELEGLSMALGAFVAGMLLSETEYRFQVEDDIRPFRDILLGFFFITVGMKLDIQALIGGWRQVLMLLAMLLVLKALVVFAIAFKMKHSVGDSLKTALYLAQGGEFGFVMLAIAGQLDMVSPELEQAATAAVLLSMIIAPFLLGGSDALVGRLVKSSWDMKSLDLHSMLVEAMSKSDHVLIVGFGRGGQTVGRVLAQEDIPYFALDLDIARVQVARSAGEPVSFGDAKRREVLEAAGLGRAKMVVVTLNNMHETQHVLDNVLSMHPNMPVYARATNDDYVKTFTDMGAEEAVSDTKETGLVLAGYAMLGNGASYRHVYQTMANIRHSRYAALEGLFVGSDDEAGFGENGETVRHAFPLAAEAYAVGKTVGTLPMAAYGIKLLFVRRRTGRIENPDASFTLEGGDVLVVAGKKEEIISFENWSLQGI
;
A
#
# COMPACT_ATOMS: atom_id res chain seq x y z
N MET A 1 13.25 7.25 30.93
CA MET A 1 12.20 8.27 30.65
C MET A 1 12.75 9.60 30.07
N VAL A 2 14.04 9.69 29.70
CA VAL A 2 14.66 10.96 29.21
C VAL A 2 15.11 10.91 27.73
N GLN A 3 15.20 9.74 27.10
CA GLN A 3 15.69 9.62 25.71
C GLN A 3 14.64 9.83 24.61
N ASP A 4 13.35 9.88 24.94
CA ASP A 4 12.28 10.10 23.96
C ASP A 4 12.09 11.58 23.58
N GLY A 5 12.71 12.50 24.35
CA GLY A 5 12.59 13.95 24.14
C GLY A 5 13.44 14.50 22.98
N GLY A 6 14.45 13.77 22.51
CA GLY A 6 15.33 14.24 21.43
C GLY A 6 14.71 14.10 20.04
N LYS A 7 14.05 12.97 19.78
CA LYS A 7 13.36 12.71 18.50
C LYS A 7 12.07 13.52 18.36
N ARG A 8 11.27 13.64 19.43
CA ARG A 8 10.07 14.51 19.45
C ARG A 8 10.38 15.99 19.20
N LYS A 9 11.47 16.50 19.76
CA LYS A 9 11.89 17.90 19.50
C LYS A 9 12.23 18.15 18.03
N SER A 10 12.75 17.15 17.31
CA SER A 10 13.10 17.29 15.90
C SER A 10 11.87 17.39 15.00
N SER A 11 10.82 16.61 15.26
CA SER A 11 9.57 16.67 14.49
C SER A 11 8.76 17.94 14.79
N GLU A 12 8.72 18.38 16.06
CA GLU A 12 8.06 19.64 16.44
C GLU A 12 8.70 20.85 15.76
N LEU A 13 10.04 20.94 15.75
CA LEU A 13 10.77 22.02 15.08
C LEU A 13 10.60 21.98 13.57
N PHE A 14 10.59 20.78 12.97
CA PHE A 14 10.35 20.61 11.55
C PHE A 14 8.95 21.12 11.15
N MET A 15 7.91 20.72 11.90
CA MET A 15 6.53 21.18 11.67
C MET A 15 6.39 22.70 11.81
N ILE A 16 7.02 23.30 12.84
CA ILE A 16 7.04 24.76 12.99
C ILE A 16 7.69 25.44 11.78
N ASN A 17 8.80 24.90 11.28
CA ASN A 17 9.45 25.45 10.08
C ASN A 17 8.55 25.34 8.84
N VAL A 18 7.87 24.21 8.67
CA VAL A 18 6.94 23.99 7.56
C VAL A 18 5.78 24.99 7.60
N LEU A 19 5.17 25.19 8.78
CA LEU A 19 4.13 26.20 8.96
C LEU A 19 4.66 27.62 8.78
N LEU A 20 5.85 27.92 9.29
CA LEU A 20 6.50 29.23 9.13
C LEU A 20 6.76 29.54 7.67
N VAL A 21 7.26 28.58 6.90
CA VAL A 21 7.47 28.72 5.45
C VAL A 21 6.13 28.92 4.75
N THR A 22 5.11 28.12 5.07
CA THR A 22 3.78 28.23 4.46
C THR A 22 3.14 29.58 4.71
N LEU A 23 3.12 30.04 5.96
CA LEU A 23 2.59 31.35 6.35
C LEU A 23 3.46 32.50 5.84
N GLY A 24 4.78 32.33 5.81
CA GLY A 24 5.71 33.32 5.30
C GLY A 24 5.53 33.55 3.81
N VAL A 25 5.42 32.48 3.01
CA VAL A 25 5.13 32.59 1.57
C VAL A 25 3.74 33.19 1.34
N ALA A 26 2.72 32.75 2.09
CA ALA A 26 1.38 33.36 2.01
C ALA A 26 1.44 34.88 2.26
N TYR A 27 2.12 35.31 3.32
CA TYR A 27 2.29 36.72 3.67
C TYR A 27 3.06 37.51 2.61
N LEU A 28 4.16 36.95 2.10
CA LEU A 28 4.91 37.58 1.02
C LEU A 28 4.07 37.76 -0.25
N THR A 29 3.22 36.78 -0.60
CA THR A 29 2.33 36.93 -1.76
C THR A 29 1.26 38.00 -1.55
N GLU A 30 0.77 38.18 -0.31
CA GLU A 30 -0.18 39.26 0.00
C GLU A 30 0.47 40.64 -0.15
N LEU A 31 1.74 40.81 0.24
CA LEU A 31 2.46 42.07 0.06
C LEU A 31 2.59 42.48 -1.41
N GLU A 32 2.65 41.52 -2.33
CA GLU A 32 2.66 41.75 -3.78
C GLU A 32 1.24 41.90 -4.38
N GLY A 33 0.20 41.93 -3.53
CA GLY A 33 -1.20 42.08 -3.93
C GLY A 33 -1.88 40.80 -4.42
N LEU A 34 -1.27 39.62 -4.21
CA LEU A 34 -1.86 38.32 -4.52
C LEU A 34 -2.61 37.76 -3.29
N SER A 35 -3.43 36.73 -3.47
CA SER A 35 -4.16 36.15 -2.34
C SER A 35 -3.28 35.29 -1.45
N MET A 36 -3.47 35.40 -0.13
CA MET A 36 -2.85 34.51 0.88
C MET A 36 -3.04 33.02 0.56
N ALA A 37 -4.22 32.66 0.05
CA ALA A 37 -4.54 31.29 -0.34
C ALA A 37 -3.64 30.78 -1.49
N LEU A 38 -3.33 31.65 -2.46
CA LEU A 38 -2.42 31.31 -3.55
C LEU A 38 -1.00 31.07 -3.03
N GLY A 39 -0.49 31.93 -2.15
CA GLY A 39 0.84 31.73 -1.57
C GLY A 39 0.94 30.48 -0.71
N ALA A 40 -0.06 30.19 0.11
CA ALA A 40 -0.13 28.95 0.88
C ALA A 40 -0.17 27.71 -0.04
N PHE A 41 -0.93 27.77 -1.14
CA PHE A 41 -0.99 26.69 -2.13
C PHE A 41 0.35 26.47 -2.83
N VAL A 42 1.04 27.54 -3.24
CA VAL A 42 2.38 27.46 -3.84
C VAL A 42 3.40 26.90 -2.86
N ALA A 43 3.37 27.34 -1.59
CA ALA A 43 4.25 26.80 -0.55
C ALA A 43 4.04 25.28 -0.37
N GLY A 44 2.78 24.83 -0.32
CA GLY A 44 2.43 23.41 -0.25
C GLY A 44 2.94 22.62 -1.45
N MET A 45 2.79 23.14 -2.67
CA MET A 45 3.33 22.50 -3.88
C MET A 45 4.85 22.38 -3.83
N LEU A 46 5.55 23.44 -3.41
CA LEU A 46 7.01 23.41 -3.28
C LEU A 46 7.48 22.39 -2.24
N LEU A 47 6.77 22.30 -1.11
CA LEU A 47 7.04 21.30 -0.07
C LEU A 47 6.76 19.87 -0.56
N SER A 48 5.75 19.68 -1.41
CA SER A 48 5.39 18.36 -1.95
C SER A 48 6.42 17.77 -2.92
N GLU A 49 7.28 18.62 -3.48
CA GLU A 49 8.40 18.22 -4.34
C GLU A 49 9.68 17.89 -3.55
N THR A 50 9.67 18.03 -2.22
CA THR A 50 10.84 17.71 -1.38
C THR A 50 10.90 16.23 -1.01
N GLU A 51 12.11 15.75 -0.67
CA GLU A 51 12.31 14.39 -0.16
C GLU A 51 11.53 14.12 1.15
N TYR A 52 11.12 15.17 1.85
CA TYR A 52 10.37 15.12 3.10
C TYR A 52 8.85 15.18 2.92
N ARG A 53 8.30 15.11 1.69
CA ARG A 53 6.86 15.29 1.43
C ARG A 53 5.94 14.42 2.29
N PHE A 54 6.31 13.15 2.51
CA PHE A 54 5.50 12.21 3.29
C PHE A 54 5.52 12.56 4.78
N GLN A 55 6.68 12.97 5.29
CA GLN A 55 6.81 13.47 6.65
C GLN A 55 6.01 14.76 6.87
N VAL A 56 6.07 15.69 5.91
CA VAL A 56 5.27 16.92 5.93
C VAL A 56 3.77 16.61 5.94
N GLU A 57 3.32 15.68 5.10
CA GLU A 57 1.92 15.27 5.03
C GLU A 57 1.43 14.67 6.36
N ASP A 58 2.21 13.78 6.96
CA ASP A 58 1.87 13.13 8.21
C ASP A 58 1.89 14.09 9.41
N ASP A 59 2.88 14.98 9.47
CA ASP A 59 3.02 15.97 10.55
C ASP A 59 1.93 17.07 10.48
N ILE A 60 1.48 17.45 9.26
CA ILE A 60 0.41 18.45 9.07
C ILE A 60 -0.99 17.83 9.30
N ARG A 61 -1.17 16.53 9.09
CA ARG A 61 -2.48 15.85 9.13
C ARG A 61 -3.33 16.22 10.36
N PRO A 62 -2.81 16.19 11.61
CA PRO A 62 -3.61 16.58 12.77
C PRO A 62 -4.08 18.03 12.74
N PHE A 63 -3.23 18.95 12.26
CA PHE A 63 -3.57 20.36 12.13
C PHE A 63 -4.60 20.59 11.04
N ARG A 64 -4.43 19.95 9.89
CA ARG A 64 -5.40 20.01 8.79
C ARG A 64 -6.78 19.60 9.30
N ASP A 65 -6.88 18.46 9.97
CA ASP A 65 -8.18 17.93 10.40
C ASP A 65 -8.83 18.84 11.47
N ILE A 66 -8.05 19.40 12.39
CA ILE A 66 -8.52 20.38 13.39
C ILE A 66 -8.94 21.70 12.72
N LEU A 67 -8.12 22.25 11.82
CA LEU A 67 -8.38 23.51 11.12
C LEU A 67 -9.57 23.39 10.18
N LEU A 68 -9.76 22.24 9.52
CA LEU A 68 -10.97 21.92 8.75
C LEU A 68 -12.20 21.91 9.65
N GLY A 69 -12.11 21.30 10.84
CA GLY A 69 -13.17 21.35 11.84
C GLY A 69 -13.54 22.79 12.22
N PHE A 70 -12.55 23.63 12.55
CA PHE A 70 -12.76 25.05 12.85
C PHE A 70 -13.33 25.84 11.67
N PHE A 71 -12.88 25.55 10.46
CA PHE A 71 -13.37 26.15 9.23
C PHE A 71 -14.86 25.88 9.04
N PHE A 72 -15.30 24.62 9.13
CA PHE A 72 -16.71 24.28 8.97
C PHE A 72 -17.59 24.83 10.09
N ILE A 73 -17.10 24.86 11.34
CA ILE A 73 -17.81 25.52 12.44
C ILE A 73 -17.99 27.01 12.16
N THR A 74 -16.92 27.69 11.73
CA THR A 74 -16.93 29.14 11.46
C THR A 74 -17.86 29.48 10.29
N VAL A 75 -17.78 28.73 9.19
CA VAL A 75 -18.68 28.93 8.04
C VAL A 75 -20.13 28.64 8.44
N GLY A 76 -20.37 27.59 9.24
CA GLY A 76 -21.69 27.28 9.78
C GLY A 76 -22.25 28.40 10.67
N MET A 77 -21.42 29.04 11.49
CA MET A 77 -21.82 30.18 12.33
C MET A 77 -22.10 31.45 11.52
N LYS A 78 -21.51 31.60 10.34
CA LYS A 78 -21.77 32.72 9.42
C LYS A 78 -23.10 32.59 8.67
N LEU A 79 -23.69 31.40 8.63
CA LEU A 79 -24.99 31.19 7.99
C LEU A 79 -26.12 31.76 8.84
N ASP A 80 -26.89 32.66 8.26
CA ASP A 80 -28.15 33.11 8.84
C ASP A 80 -29.28 32.14 8.46
N ILE A 81 -29.71 31.35 9.44
CA ILE A 81 -30.80 30.37 9.27
C ILE A 81 -32.12 31.05 8.89
N GLN A 82 -32.40 32.25 9.40
CA GLN A 82 -33.64 32.97 9.08
C GLN A 82 -33.61 33.46 7.63
N ALA A 83 -32.48 34.01 7.18
CA ALA A 83 -32.27 34.37 5.78
C ALA A 83 -32.37 33.14 4.86
N LEU A 84 -31.90 31.98 5.31
CA LEU A 84 -31.97 30.74 4.56
C LEU A 84 -33.40 30.22 4.37
N ILE A 85 -34.22 30.31 5.42
CA ILE A 85 -35.64 29.94 5.35
C ILE A 85 -36.40 30.91 4.45
N GLY A 86 -36.10 32.21 4.49
CA GLY A 86 -36.69 33.20 3.59
C GLY A 86 -36.27 33.01 2.12
N GLY A 87 -35.02 32.63 1.89
CA GLY A 87 -34.38 32.50 0.58
C GLY A 87 -34.29 31.06 0.03
N TRP A 88 -34.97 30.08 0.63
CA TRP A 88 -34.77 28.65 0.34
C TRP A 88 -34.83 28.29 -1.16
N ARG A 89 -35.65 29.01 -1.93
CA ARG A 89 -35.76 28.79 -3.38
C ARG A 89 -34.47 29.16 -4.12
N GLN A 90 -33.80 30.25 -3.74
CA GLN A 90 -32.51 30.64 -4.33
C GLN A 90 -31.43 29.61 -3.99
N VAL A 91 -31.42 29.14 -2.74
CA VAL A 91 -30.49 28.09 -2.27
C VAL A 91 -30.65 26.82 -3.10
N LEU A 92 -31.87 26.33 -3.28
CA LEU A 92 -32.12 25.12 -4.07
C LEU A 92 -31.76 25.30 -5.55
N MET A 93 -32.02 26.48 -6.13
CA MET A 93 -31.63 26.76 -7.51
C MET A 93 -30.11 26.74 -7.68
N LEU A 94 -29.36 27.38 -6.78
CA LEU A 94 -27.90 27.39 -6.80
C LEU A 94 -27.31 26.00 -6.53
N LEU A 95 -27.89 25.25 -5.58
CA LEU A 95 -27.49 23.88 -5.29
C LEU A 95 -27.67 22.97 -6.50
N ALA A 96 -28.85 23.01 -7.11
CA ALA A 96 -29.14 22.22 -8.31
C ALA A 96 -28.23 22.64 -9.47
N MET A 97 -28.03 23.94 -9.67
CA MET A 97 -27.11 24.46 -10.68
C MET A 97 -25.69 23.95 -10.45
N LEU A 98 -25.17 24.06 -9.22
CA LEU A 98 -23.83 23.60 -8.85
C LEU A 98 -23.65 22.11 -9.15
N LEU A 99 -24.54 21.26 -8.61
CA LEU A 99 -24.43 19.81 -8.76
C LEU A 99 -24.58 19.37 -10.22
N VAL A 100 -25.64 19.83 -10.89
CA VAL A 100 -25.96 19.39 -12.26
C VAL A 100 -24.92 19.92 -13.25
N LEU A 101 -24.59 21.21 -13.20
CA LEU A 101 -23.64 21.80 -14.14
C LEU A 101 -22.26 21.16 -13.97
N LYS A 102 -21.79 21.01 -12.73
CA LYS A 102 -20.46 20.42 -12.47
C LYS A 102 -20.42 18.95 -12.87
N ALA A 103 -21.47 18.17 -12.54
CA ALA A 103 -21.56 16.78 -12.99
C ALA A 103 -21.55 16.67 -14.52
N LEU A 104 -22.29 17.52 -15.24
CA LEU A 104 -22.30 17.53 -16.70
C LEU A 104 -20.93 17.87 -17.30
N VAL A 105 -20.24 18.88 -16.75
CA VAL A 105 -18.89 19.26 -17.18
C VAL A 105 -17.90 18.11 -16.96
N VAL A 106 -17.89 17.52 -15.77
CA VAL A 106 -17.00 16.41 -15.43
C VAL A 106 -17.29 15.18 -16.29
N PHE A 107 -18.58 14.85 -16.48
CA PHE A 107 -19.00 13.76 -17.35
C PHE A 107 -18.52 13.97 -18.79
N ALA A 108 -18.72 15.17 -19.34
CA ALA A 108 -18.31 15.50 -20.70
C ALA A 108 -16.79 15.40 -20.89
N ILE A 109 -16.01 15.82 -19.89
CA ILE A 109 -14.54 15.70 -19.91
C ILE A 109 -14.14 14.21 -19.89
N ALA A 110 -14.64 13.44 -18.91
CA ALA A 110 -14.31 12.03 -18.75
C ALA A 110 -14.71 11.20 -19.98
N PHE A 111 -15.89 11.48 -20.54
CA PHE A 111 -16.36 10.84 -21.75
C PHE A 111 -15.50 11.17 -22.98
N LYS A 112 -15.09 12.44 -23.14
CA LYS A 112 -14.16 12.84 -24.22
C LYS A 112 -12.78 12.20 -24.09
N MET A 113 -12.34 11.88 -22.88
CA MET A 113 -11.11 11.13 -22.61
C MET A 113 -11.25 9.62 -22.91
N LYS A 114 -12.38 9.18 -23.47
CA LYS A 114 -12.68 7.78 -23.84
C LYS A 114 -12.82 6.82 -22.66
N HIS A 115 -13.18 7.33 -21.47
CA HIS A 115 -13.60 6.47 -20.37
C HIS A 115 -14.99 5.87 -20.64
N SER A 116 -15.31 4.76 -19.96
CA SER A 116 -16.65 4.15 -20.08
C SER A 116 -17.73 5.12 -19.59
N VAL A 117 -18.97 4.98 -20.10
CA VAL A 117 -20.09 5.82 -19.65
C VAL A 117 -20.35 5.66 -18.16
N GLY A 118 -20.19 4.44 -17.63
CA GLY A 118 -20.33 4.15 -16.20
C GLY A 118 -19.27 4.86 -15.37
N ASP A 119 -18.01 4.75 -15.76
CA ASP A 119 -16.90 5.40 -15.04
C ASP A 119 -17.02 6.93 -15.11
N SER A 120 -17.35 7.46 -16.30
CA SER A 120 -17.57 8.90 -16.50
C SER A 120 -18.68 9.44 -15.62
N LEU A 121 -19.78 8.68 -15.47
CA LEU A 121 -20.90 9.07 -14.61
C LEU A 121 -20.55 8.97 -13.12
N LYS A 122 -19.79 7.94 -12.72
CA LYS A 122 -19.27 7.83 -11.35
C LYS A 122 -18.37 9.00 -11.00
N THR A 123 -17.38 9.29 -11.85
CA THR A 123 -16.47 10.44 -11.67
C THR A 123 -17.24 11.76 -11.59
N ALA A 124 -18.27 11.92 -12.43
CA ALA A 124 -19.14 13.10 -12.39
C ALA A 124 -19.89 13.25 -11.06
N LEU A 125 -20.48 12.18 -10.54
CA LEU A 125 -21.16 12.19 -9.24
C LEU A 125 -20.19 12.44 -8.08
N TYR A 126 -18.97 11.87 -8.16
CA TYR A 126 -17.96 12.00 -7.11
C TYR A 126 -17.44 13.43 -6.98
N LEU A 127 -17.33 14.12 -8.11
CA LEU A 127 -16.80 15.48 -8.18
C LEU A 127 -17.90 16.56 -8.23
N ALA A 128 -19.19 16.20 -8.18
CA ALA A 128 -20.30 17.14 -8.33
C ALA A 128 -20.41 18.18 -7.20
N GLN A 129 -19.97 17.84 -5.98
CA GLN A 129 -20.08 18.73 -4.82
C GLN A 129 -19.24 20.00 -4.95
N GLY A 130 -19.58 21.04 -4.20
CA GLY A 130 -18.74 22.22 -4.04
C GLY A 130 -17.43 21.90 -3.30
N GLY A 131 -16.35 22.59 -3.64
CA GLY A 131 -15.07 22.50 -2.95
C GLY A 131 -14.92 23.59 -1.88
N GLU A 132 -14.06 23.36 -0.89
CA GLU A 132 -13.81 24.31 0.22
C GLU A 132 -13.29 25.67 -0.27
N PHE A 133 -12.54 25.67 -1.37
CA PHE A 133 -12.06 26.89 -2.03
C PHE A 133 -13.21 27.81 -2.47
N GLY A 134 -14.41 27.26 -2.70
CA GLY A 134 -15.60 28.05 -3.03
C GLY A 134 -15.97 29.06 -1.93
N PHE A 135 -15.80 28.70 -0.65
CA PHE A 135 -16.07 29.61 0.46
C PHE A 135 -15.09 30.78 0.52
N VAL A 136 -13.81 30.50 0.22
CA VAL A 136 -12.77 31.54 0.16
C VAL A 136 -13.10 32.53 -0.96
N MET A 137 -13.48 32.03 -2.14
CA MET A 137 -13.88 32.88 -3.26
C MET A 137 -15.13 33.71 -2.97
N LEU A 138 -16.15 33.12 -2.33
CA LEU A 138 -17.36 33.83 -1.94
C LEU A 138 -17.07 34.92 -0.91
N ALA A 139 -16.22 34.65 0.09
CA ALA A 139 -15.82 35.62 1.09
C ALA A 139 -15.06 36.81 0.47
N ILE A 140 -14.15 36.56 -0.48
CA ILE A 140 -13.45 37.63 -1.21
C ILE A 140 -14.43 38.42 -2.07
N ALA A 141 -15.35 37.75 -2.76
CA ALA A 141 -16.35 38.40 -3.59
C ALA A 141 -17.30 39.30 -2.77
N GLY A 142 -17.67 38.87 -1.57
CA GLY A 142 -18.45 39.67 -0.61
C GLY A 142 -17.67 40.88 -0.10
N GLN A 143 -16.38 40.73 0.23
CA GLN A 143 -15.52 41.86 0.64
C GLN A 143 -15.34 42.92 -0.44
N LEU A 144 -15.39 42.51 -1.71
CA LEU A 144 -15.29 43.41 -2.88
C LEU A 144 -16.66 43.94 -3.33
N ASP A 145 -17.74 43.69 -2.58
CA ASP A 145 -19.12 44.06 -2.91
C ASP A 145 -19.57 43.57 -4.30
N MET A 146 -18.98 42.48 -4.81
CA MET A 146 -19.31 41.93 -6.14
C MET A 146 -20.58 41.09 -6.14
N VAL A 147 -21.02 40.65 -4.96
CA VAL A 147 -22.15 39.74 -4.74
C VAL A 147 -23.03 40.34 -3.65
N SER A 148 -24.35 40.32 -3.84
CA SER A 148 -25.25 40.82 -2.79
C SER A 148 -25.22 39.91 -1.56
N PRO A 149 -25.43 40.43 -0.34
CA PRO A 149 -25.39 39.63 0.88
C PRO A 149 -26.35 38.42 0.84
N GLU A 150 -27.51 38.57 0.19
CA GLU A 150 -28.49 37.49 0.03
C GLU A 150 -27.96 36.38 -0.87
N LEU A 151 -27.28 36.75 -1.96
CA LEU A 151 -26.70 35.79 -2.90
C LEU A 151 -25.47 35.09 -2.31
N GLU A 152 -24.66 35.81 -1.52
CA GLU A 152 -23.52 35.23 -0.78
C GLU A 152 -24.00 34.18 0.23
N GLN A 153 -25.04 34.51 1.02
CA GLN A 153 -25.66 33.57 1.97
C GLN A 153 -26.25 32.36 1.24
N ALA A 154 -26.99 32.57 0.15
CA ALA A 154 -27.59 31.49 -0.62
C ALA A 154 -26.54 30.57 -1.28
N ALA A 155 -25.46 31.14 -1.82
CA ALA A 155 -24.37 30.39 -2.42
C ALA A 155 -23.57 29.60 -1.38
N THR A 156 -23.25 30.22 -0.24
CA THR A 156 -22.55 29.56 0.89
C THR A 156 -23.36 28.35 1.38
N ALA A 157 -24.67 28.51 1.55
CA ALA A 157 -25.53 27.41 1.96
C ALA A 157 -25.66 26.31 0.89
N ALA A 158 -25.72 26.68 -0.40
CA ALA A 158 -25.73 25.70 -1.48
C ALA A 158 -24.44 24.85 -1.50
N VAL A 159 -23.26 25.45 -1.29
CA VAL A 159 -22.00 24.72 -1.19
C VAL A 159 -22.01 23.78 0.03
N LEU A 160 -22.43 24.25 1.21
CA LEU A 160 -22.52 23.41 2.42
C LEU A 160 -23.49 22.23 2.25
N LEU A 161 -24.70 22.49 1.74
CA LEU A 161 -25.67 21.44 1.47
C LEU A 161 -25.15 20.43 0.44
N SER A 162 -24.39 20.88 -0.56
CA SER A 162 -23.78 19.97 -1.54
C SER A 162 -22.79 19.00 -0.90
N MET A 163 -22.02 19.45 0.09
CA MET A 163 -21.08 18.60 0.85
C MET A 163 -21.81 17.62 1.77
N ILE A 164 -22.93 18.03 2.37
CA ILE A 164 -23.80 17.13 3.15
C ILE A 164 -24.41 16.05 2.25
N ILE A 165 -24.83 16.42 1.03
CA ILE A 165 -25.43 15.50 0.05
C ILE A 165 -24.39 14.53 -0.54
N ALA A 166 -23.12 14.93 -0.62
CA ALA A 166 -22.07 14.16 -1.26
C ALA A 166 -21.88 12.73 -0.75
N PRO A 167 -21.76 12.41 0.55
CA PRO A 167 -21.64 11.02 1.00
C PRO A 167 -22.83 10.15 0.57
N PHE A 168 -24.03 10.72 0.46
CA PHE A 168 -25.21 10.02 -0.04
C PHE A 168 -25.15 9.80 -1.56
N LEU A 169 -24.65 10.78 -2.32
CA LEU A 169 -24.40 10.63 -3.75
C LEU A 169 -23.32 9.57 -4.02
N LEU A 170 -22.25 9.55 -3.21
CA LEU A 170 -21.16 8.58 -3.29
C LEU A 170 -21.68 7.16 -2.99
N GLY A 171 -22.37 6.98 -1.87
CA GLY A 171 -22.93 5.67 -1.48
C GLY A 171 -24.04 5.18 -2.41
N GLY A 172 -24.83 6.09 -2.99
CA GLY A 172 -25.89 5.77 -3.96
C GLY A 172 -25.43 5.70 -5.42
N SER A 173 -24.18 6.04 -5.71
CA SER A 173 -23.65 6.18 -7.08
C SER A 173 -23.76 4.88 -7.88
N ASP A 174 -23.45 3.74 -7.27
CA ASP A 174 -23.52 2.43 -7.92
C ASP A 174 -24.95 2.07 -8.33
N ALA A 175 -25.93 2.37 -7.47
CA ALA A 175 -27.34 2.13 -7.77
C ALA A 175 -27.88 3.09 -8.84
N LEU A 176 -27.48 4.37 -8.79
CA LEU A 176 -27.85 5.40 -9.78
C LEU A 176 -27.26 5.08 -11.16
N VAL A 177 -25.97 4.76 -11.21
CA VAL A 177 -25.27 4.38 -12.44
C VAL A 177 -25.83 3.07 -12.99
N GLY A 178 -26.10 2.07 -12.15
CA GLY A 178 -26.72 0.81 -12.58
C GLY A 178 -28.13 0.96 -13.15
N ARG A 179 -28.91 1.96 -12.70
CA ARG A 179 -30.23 2.27 -13.27
C ARG A 179 -30.15 3.03 -14.59
N LEU A 180 -29.19 3.95 -14.73
CA LEU A 180 -29.04 4.81 -15.91
C LEU A 180 -28.23 4.16 -17.04
N VAL A 181 -27.30 3.27 -16.70
CA VAL A 181 -26.41 2.57 -17.63
C VAL A 181 -26.70 1.07 -17.55
N LYS A 182 -27.77 0.61 -18.23
CA LYS A 182 -28.05 -0.84 -18.40
C LYS A 182 -26.90 -1.59 -19.08
N SER A 183 -26.06 -0.90 -19.84
CA SER A 183 -25.00 -1.50 -20.64
C SER A 183 -23.84 -2.13 -19.84
N SER A 184 -23.57 -1.72 -18.60
CA SER A 184 -22.44 -2.28 -17.83
C SER A 184 -22.79 -3.60 -17.12
N TRP A 185 -24.05 -3.79 -16.71
CA TRP A 185 -24.53 -5.05 -16.15
C TRP A 185 -24.79 -6.11 -17.24
N ASP A 186 -25.29 -5.70 -18.41
CA ASP A 186 -25.41 -6.62 -19.56
C ASP A 186 -24.03 -7.10 -20.02
N MET A 187 -23.00 -6.23 -20.07
CA MET A 187 -21.63 -6.66 -20.38
C MET A 187 -21.07 -7.61 -19.33
N LYS A 188 -21.29 -7.33 -18.05
CA LYS A 188 -20.80 -8.15 -16.94
C LYS A 188 -21.49 -9.51 -16.86
N SER A 189 -22.77 -9.59 -17.20
CA SER A 189 -23.51 -10.86 -17.27
C SER A 189 -23.18 -11.65 -18.54
N LEU A 190 -22.94 -10.98 -19.68
CA LEU A 190 -22.41 -11.60 -20.89
C LEU A 190 -20.97 -12.10 -20.68
N ASP A 191 -20.11 -11.34 -19.99
CA ASP A 191 -18.76 -11.75 -19.64
C ASP A 191 -18.81 -12.96 -18.71
N LEU A 192 -19.60 -12.91 -17.63
CA LEU A 192 -19.75 -14.04 -16.71
C LEU A 192 -20.33 -15.29 -17.40
N HIS A 193 -21.26 -15.10 -18.33
CA HIS A 193 -21.81 -16.20 -19.13
C HIS A 193 -20.76 -16.75 -20.12
N SER A 194 -19.99 -15.90 -20.80
CA SER A 194 -18.91 -16.32 -21.69
C SER A 194 -17.81 -17.07 -20.92
N MET A 195 -17.47 -16.59 -19.72
CA MET A 195 -16.56 -17.23 -18.79
C MET A 195 -17.06 -18.60 -18.37
N LEU A 196 -18.34 -18.69 -17.97
CA LEU A 196 -18.99 -19.95 -17.63
C LEU A 196 -18.93 -20.92 -18.82
N VAL A 197 -19.25 -20.49 -20.03
CA VAL A 197 -19.21 -21.34 -21.22
C VAL A 197 -17.79 -21.83 -21.52
N GLU A 198 -16.80 -20.94 -21.44
CA GLU A 198 -15.40 -21.26 -21.71
C GLU A 198 -14.82 -22.19 -20.64
N ALA A 199 -15.10 -21.92 -19.36
CA ALA A 199 -14.71 -22.74 -18.23
C ALA A 199 -15.49 -24.06 -18.16
N MET A 200 -16.75 -24.13 -18.61
CA MET A 200 -17.57 -25.35 -18.58
C MET A 200 -16.92 -26.50 -19.34
N SER A 201 -16.14 -26.19 -20.37
CA SER A 201 -15.38 -27.19 -21.14
C SER A 201 -14.18 -27.79 -20.39
N LYS A 202 -13.77 -27.21 -19.25
CA LYS A 202 -12.55 -27.59 -18.52
C LYS A 202 -12.85 -28.12 -17.12
N SER A 203 -12.49 -29.37 -16.86
CA SER A 203 -12.41 -29.98 -15.51
C SER A 203 -10.97 -30.32 -15.17
N ASP A 204 -10.64 -30.44 -13.88
CA ASP A 204 -9.30 -30.77 -13.39
C ASP A 204 -8.20 -29.82 -13.89
N HIS A 205 -8.57 -28.56 -14.15
CA HIS A 205 -7.67 -27.53 -14.64
C HIS A 205 -7.00 -26.77 -13.50
N VAL A 206 -5.91 -26.08 -13.80
CA VAL A 206 -5.28 -25.09 -12.90
C VAL A 206 -5.98 -23.75 -13.09
N LEU A 207 -6.54 -23.19 -12.02
CA LEU A 207 -7.09 -21.84 -12.04
C LEU A 207 -6.00 -20.82 -11.69
N ILE A 208 -5.58 -20.02 -12.67
CA ILE A 208 -4.59 -18.97 -12.47
C ILE A 208 -5.29 -17.65 -12.15
N VAL A 209 -4.99 -17.06 -11.00
CA VAL A 209 -5.49 -15.73 -10.61
C VAL A 209 -4.39 -14.70 -10.82
N GLY A 210 -4.62 -13.78 -11.76
CA GLY A 210 -3.65 -12.85 -12.30
C GLY A 210 -2.95 -13.44 -13.52
N PHE A 211 -3.11 -12.80 -14.68
CA PHE A 211 -2.49 -13.20 -15.95
C PHE A 211 -1.48 -12.16 -16.44
N GLY A 212 -0.74 -11.56 -15.50
CA GLY A 212 0.41 -10.71 -15.77
C GLY A 212 1.65 -11.53 -16.15
N ARG A 213 2.85 -10.95 -15.97
CA ARG A 213 4.11 -11.63 -16.31
C ARG A 213 4.27 -12.99 -15.63
N GLY A 214 3.98 -13.06 -14.32
CA GLY A 214 4.02 -14.30 -13.55
C GLY A 214 2.99 -15.31 -14.06
N GLY A 215 1.71 -14.94 -14.09
CA GLY A 215 0.63 -15.80 -14.58
C GLY A 215 0.80 -16.29 -16.02
N GLN A 216 1.29 -15.45 -16.93
CA GLN A 216 1.62 -15.85 -18.31
C GLN A 216 2.76 -16.86 -18.37
N THR A 217 3.77 -16.69 -17.52
CA THR A 217 4.88 -17.64 -17.43
C THR A 217 4.38 -19.00 -16.95
N VAL A 218 3.55 -19.01 -15.88
CA VAL A 218 2.91 -20.22 -15.38
C VAL A 218 2.04 -20.86 -16.47
N GLY A 219 1.14 -20.10 -17.09
CA GLY A 219 0.24 -20.59 -18.14
C GLY A 219 1.00 -21.19 -19.33
N ARG A 220 2.11 -20.56 -19.74
CA ARG A 220 2.96 -21.07 -20.83
C ARG A 220 3.63 -22.39 -20.49
N VAL A 221 4.17 -22.52 -19.27
CA VAL A 221 4.80 -23.78 -18.83
C VAL A 221 3.75 -24.88 -18.72
N LEU A 222 2.57 -24.58 -18.16
CA LEU A 222 1.46 -25.55 -18.08
C LEU A 222 1.00 -25.99 -19.47
N ALA A 223 0.89 -25.06 -20.43
CA ALA A 223 0.54 -25.39 -21.81
C ALA A 223 1.56 -26.29 -22.50
N GLN A 224 2.87 -26.09 -22.23
CA GLN A 224 3.93 -26.93 -22.78
C GLN A 224 3.90 -28.37 -22.25
N GLU A 225 3.43 -28.55 -21.02
CA GLU A 225 3.28 -29.85 -20.35
C GLU A 225 1.88 -30.46 -20.55
N ASP A 226 1.07 -29.93 -21.47
CA ASP A 226 -0.31 -30.35 -21.75
C ASP A 226 -1.22 -30.35 -20.50
N ILE A 227 -0.94 -29.49 -19.51
CA ILE A 227 -1.75 -29.33 -18.30
C ILE A 227 -2.83 -28.28 -18.56
N PRO A 228 -4.13 -28.63 -18.49
CA PRO A 228 -5.21 -27.68 -18.70
C PRO A 228 -5.20 -26.56 -17.66
N TYR A 229 -5.34 -25.31 -18.11
CA TYR A 229 -5.49 -24.17 -17.22
C TYR A 229 -6.56 -23.19 -17.70
N PHE A 230 -7.04 -22.36 -16.78
CA PHE A 230 -7.90 -21.21 -17.06
C PHE A 230 -7.43 -20.04 -16.22
N ALA A 231 -7.39 -18.84 -16.78
CA ALA A 231 -6.84 -17.68 -16.10
C ALA A 231 -7.84 -16.53 -15.95
N LEU A 232 -7.70 -15.76 -14.86
CA LEU A 232 -8.43 -14.53 -14.60
C LEU A 232 -7.47 -13.34 -14.50
N ASP A 233 -7.82 -12.21 -15.11
CA ASP A 233 -7.10 -10.94 -14.91
C ASP A 233 -8.08 -9.76 -14.88
N LEU A 234 -7.69 -8.68 -14.19
CA LEU A 234 -8.44 -7.42 -14.10
C LEU A 234 -8.10 -6.44 -15.24
N ASP A 235 -7.04 -6.67 -16.00
CA ASP A 235 -6.62 -5.84 -17.11
C ASP A 235 -7.31 -6.28 -18.42
N ILE A 236 -8.37 -5.58 -18.80
CA ILE A 236 -9.15 -5.88 -20.01
C ILE A 236 -8.27 -5.89 -21.28
N ALA A 237 -7.32 -4.96 -21.39
CA ALA A 237 -6.47 -4.87 -22.56
C ALA A 237 -5.58 -6.11 -22.68
N ARG A 238 -5.02 -6.57 -21.55
CA ARG A 238 -4.21 -7.79 -21.50
C ARG A 238 -5.03 -9.04 -21.84
N VAL A 239 -6.23 -9.16 -21.27
CA VAL A 239 -7.14 -10.28 -21.53
C VAL A 239 -7.50 -10.34 -23.02
N GLN A 240 -7.82 -9.21 -23.65
CA GLN A 240 -8.16 -9.17 -25.08
C GLN A 240 -7.00 -9.66 -25.96
N VAL A 241 -5.78 -9.18 -25.69
CA VAL A 241 -4.59 -9.61 -26.42
C VAL A 241 -4.35 -11.12 -26.24
N ALA A 242 -4.40 -11.62 -25.01
CA ALA A 242 -4.17 -13.03 -24.73
C ALA A 242 -5.26 -13.94 -25.31
N ARG A 243 -6.55 -13.57 -25.23
CA ARG A 243 -7.65 -14.27 -25.91
C ARG A 243 -7.46 -14.31 -27.41
N SER A 244 -7.01 -13.20 -28.03
CA SER A 244 -6.74 -13.17 -29.48
C SER A 244 -5.61 -14.10 -29.90
N ALA A 245 -4.70 -14.43 -28.96
CA ALA A 245 -3.64 -15.41 -29.13
C ALA A 245 -4.11 -16.86 -28.82
N GLY A 246 -5.38 -17.06 -28.46
CA GLY A 246 -5.94 -18.37 -28.13
C GLY A 246 -5.72 -18.83 -26.69
N GLU A 247 -5.24 -17.95 -25.80
CA GLU A 247 -5.04 -18.30 -24.39
C GLU A 247 -6.38 -18.38 -23.64
N PRO A 248 -6.58 -19.38 -22.77
CA PRO A 248 -7.81 -19.58 -22.00
C PRO A 248 -7.89 -18.62 -20.80
N VAL A 249 -7.99 -17.33 -21.07
CA VAL A 249 -8.03 -16.26 -20.07
C VAL A 249 -9.30 -15.44 -20.20
N SER A 250 -9.82 -14.97 -19.06
CA SER A 250 -11.00 -14.12 -19.00
C SER A 250 -10.80 -12.92 -18.09
N PHE A 251 -11.59 -11.88 -18.35
CA PHE A 251 -11.65 -10.72 -17.47
C PHE A 251 -12.48 -11.05 -16.24
N GLY A 252 -11.92 -10.89 -15.04
CA GLY A 252 -12.64 -11.21 -13.82
C GLY A 252 -11.93 -10.77 -12.55
N ASP A 253 -12.69 -10.19 -11.63
CA ASP A 253 -12.22 -9.88 -10.27
C ASP A 253 -12.35 -11.10 -9.36
N ALA A 254 -11.22 -11.78 -9.12
CA ALA A 254 -11.15 -12.96 -8.26
C ALA A 254 -11.44 -12.68 -6.78
N LYS A 255 -11.59 -11.42 -6.35
CA LYS A 255 -12.08 -11.08 -5.00
C LYS A 255 -13.57 -11.34 -4.84
N ARG A 256 -14.29 -11.60 -5.93
CA ARG A 256 -15.74 -11.84 -5.93
C ARG A 256 -16.03 -13.33 -6.08
N ARG A 257 -16.77 -13.90 -5.14
CA ARG A 257 -17.11 -15.33 -5.10
C ARG A 257 -17.80 -15.79 -6.38
N GLU A 258 -18.76 -15.01 -6.90
CA GLU A 258 -19.46 -15.36 -8.14
C GLU A 258 -18.52 -15.48 -9.35
N VAL A 259 -17.41 -14.73 -9.38
CA VAL A 259 -16.42 -14.78 -10.45
C VAL A 259 -15.56 -16.04 -10.33
N LEU A 260 -15.16 -16.40 -9.11
CA LEU A 260 -14.42 -17.65 -8.85
C LEU A 260 -15.27 -18.88 -9.21
N GLU A 261 -16.56 -18.88 -8.86
CA GLU A 261 -17.50 -19.93 -9.27
C GLU A 261 -17.63 -20.02 -10.79
N ALA A 262 -17.81 -18.87 -11.45
CA ALA A 262 -17.93 -18.79 -12.90
C ALA A 262 -16.67 -19.28 -13.62
N ALA A 263 -15.49 -19.02 -13.05
CA ALA A 263 -14.20 -19.52 -13.53
C ALA A 263 -14.00 -21.01 -13.28
N GLY A 264 -14.93 -21.68 -12.60
CA GLY A 264 -14.89 -23.12 -12.35
C GLY A 264 -14.06 -23.52 -11.14
N LEU A 265 -13.92 -22.66 -10.12
CA LEU A 265 -13.17 -22.96 -8.89
C LEU A 265 -13.49 -24.35 -8.31
N GLY A 266 -14.78 -24.70 -8.21
CA GLY A 266 -15.20 -26.01 -7.66
C GLY A 266 -14.83 -27.22 -8.53
N ARG A 267 -14.35 -27.01 -9.76
CA ARG A 267 -13.86 -28.05 -10.70
C ARG A 267 -12.36 -27.92 -10.97
N ALA A 268 -11.70 -26.92 -10.39
CA ALA A 268 -10.26 -26.74 -10.51
C ALA A 268 -9.55 -27.76 -9.63
N LYS A 269 -8.39 -28.22 -10.07
CA LYS A 269 -7.54 -29.13 -9.30
C LYS A 269 -6.72 -28.38 -8.25
N MET A 270 -6.38 -27.12 -8.55
CA MET A 270 -5.62 -26.22 -7.70
C MET A 270 -5.75 -24.78 -8.21
N VAL A 271 -5.40 -23.84 -7.35
CA VAL A 271 -5.36 -22.41 -7.66
C VAL A 271 -3.92 -21.91 -7.58
N VAL A 272 -3.50 -21.12 -8.57
CA VAL A 272 -2.20 -20.42 -8.56
C VAL A 272 -2.45 -18.92 -8.58
N VAL A 273 -2.07 -18.22 -7.52
CA VAL A 273 -2.26 -16.78 -7.37
C VAL A 273 -0.96 -16.05 -7.68
N THR A 274 -0.95 -15.20 -8.71
CA THR A 274 0.26 -14.49 -9.19
C THR A 274 0.15 -12.96 -9.14
N LEU A 275 -0.81 -12.45 -8.35
CA LEU A 275 -1.07 -11.02 -8.18
C LEU A 275 0.14 -10.28 -7.58
N ASN A 276 0.32 -9.01 -7.96
CA ASN A 276 1.38 -8.16 -7.40
C ASN A 276 0.97 -7.51 -6.07
N ASN A 277 -0.34 -7.34 -5.83
CA ASN A 277 -0.85 -6.72 -4.61
C ASN A 277 -1.13 -7.81 -3.58
N MET A 278 -0.35 -7.81 -2.49
CA MET A 278 -0.41 -8.86 -1.47
C MET A 278 -1.72 -8.82 -0.67
N HIS A 279 -2.34 -7.66 -0.46
CA HIS A 279 -3.67 -7.58 0.15
C HIS A 279 -4.76 -8.18 -0.74
N GLU A 280 -4.64 -8.03 -2.07
CA GLU A 280 -5.55 -8.70 -2.99
C GLU A 280 -5.33 -10.22 -2.97
N THR A 281 -4.08 -10.68 -2.90
CA THR A 281 -3.76 -12.11 -2.71
C THR A 281 -4.41 -12.67 -1.44
N GLN A 282 -4.32 -11.96 -0.31
CA GLN A 282 -4.99 -12.36 0.95
C GLN A 282 -6.50 -12.52 0.74
N HIS A 283 -7.14 -11.54 0.11
CA HIS A 283 -8.59 -11.55 -0.08
C HIS A 283 -9.07 -12.64 -1.05
N VAL A 284 -8.26 -12.96 -2.08
CA VAL A 284 -8.50 -14.11 -2.96
C VAL A 284 -8.34 -15.42 -2.18
N LEU A 285 -7.27 -15.55 -1.41
CA LEU A 285 -6.97 -16.76 -0.62
C LEU A 285 -8.09 -17.05 0.38
N ASP A 286 -8.54 -16.03 1.12
CA ASP A 286 -9.66 -16.14 2.07
C ASP A 286 -10.95 -16.60 1.37
N ASN A 287 -11.30 -16.04 0.22
CA ASN A 287 -12.48 -16.46 -0.53
C ASN A 287 -12.36 -17.90 -1.05
N VAL A 288 -11.21 -18.27 -1.62
CA VAL A 288 -10.98 -19.62 -2.14
C VAL A 288 -11.10 -20.66 -1.03
N LEU A 289 -10.42 -20.44 0.10
CA LEU A 289 -10.40 -21.39 1.21
C LEU A 289 -11.72 -21.40 2.01
N SER A 290 -12.43 -20.27 2.08
CA SER A 290 -13.78 -20.23 2.64
C SER A 290 -14.79 -21.04 1.83
N MET A 291 -14.65 -21.04 0.49
CA MET A 291 -15.54 -21.77 -0.42
C MET A 291 -15.15 -23.24 -0.54
N HIS A 292 -13.84 -23.53 -0.62
CA HIS A 292 -13.27 -24.86 -0.78
C HIS A 292 -12.07 -25.05 0.16
N PRO A 293 -12.29 -25.43 1.43
CA PRO A 293 -11.22 -25.51 2.45
C PRO A 293 -10.05 -26.44 2.13
N ASN A 294 -10.26 -27.43 1.25
CA ASN A 294 -9.24 -28.40 0.86
C ASN A 294 -8.61 -28.08 -0.52
N MET A 295 -8.89 -26.92 -1.10
CA MET A 295 -8.31 -26.53 -2.38
C MET A 295 -6.81 -26.26 -2.23
N PRO A 296 -5.93 -26.96 -2.97
CA PRO A 296 -4.51 -26.62 -2.97
C PRO A 296 -4.33 -25.24 -3.60
N VAL A 297 -3.72 -24.31 -2.85
CA VAL A 297 -3.44 -22.95 -3.33
C VAL A 297 -1.94 -22.67 -3.29
N TYR A 298 -1.38 -22.29 -4.42
CA TYR A 298 0.01 -21.85 -4.57
C TYR A 298 0.02 -20.34 -4.77
N ALA A 299 0.68 -19.60 -3.87
CA ALA A 299 0.66 -18.15 -3.90
C ALA A 299 2.04 -17.57 -4.15
N ARG A 300 2.12 -16.60 -5.06
CA ARG A 300 3.30 -15.74 -5.20
C ARG A 300 3.34 -14.73 -4.07
N ALA A 301 4.51 -14.58 -3.45
CA ALA A 301 4.82 -13.58 -2.44
C ALA A 301 5.94 -12.66 -2.92
N THR A 302 5.76 -11.34 -2.77
CA THR A 302 6.77 -10.36 -3.20
C THR A 302 7.95 -10.27 -2.24
N ASN A 303 7.74 -10.62 -0.98
CA ASN A 303 8.78 -10.69 0.04
C ASN A 303 8.51 -11.87 1.00
N ASP A 304 9.37 -12.02 1.99
CA ASP A 304 9.36 -13.15 2.90
C ASP A 304 8.24 -13.10 3.95
N ASP A 305 7.85 -11.89 4.38
CA ASP A 305 6.77 -11.69 5.35
C ASP A 305 5.45 -12.27 4.83
N TYR A 306 5.21 -12.10 3.52
CA TYR A 306 4.02 -12.64 2.88
C TYR A 306 4.06 -14.15 2.67
N VAL A 307 5.24 -14.79 2.62
CA VAL A 307 5.33 -16.27 2.56
C VAL A 307 4.70 -16.87 3.80
N LYS A 308 5.12 -16.41 4.98
CA LYS A 308 4.57 -16.86 6.26
C LYS A 308 3.08 -16.54 6.35
N THR A 309 2.72 -15.30 6.02
CA THR A 309 1.31 -14.85 6.04
C THR A 309 0.40 -15.73 5.20
N PHE A 310 0.77 -16.04 3.95
CA PHE A 310 -0.06 -16.87 3.08
C PHE A 310 -0.10 -18.34 3.53
N THR A 311 1.01 -18.85 4.07
CA THR A 311 1.06 -20.20 4.65
C THR A 311 0.12 -20.31 5.86
N ASP A 312 0.14 -19.33 6.76
CA ASP A 312 -0.73 -19.28 7.94
C ASP A 312 -2.21 -19.15 7.58
N MET A 313 -2.51 -18.50 6.45
CA MET A 313 -3.86 -18.41 5.88
C MET A 313 -4.34 -19.72 5.24
N GLY A 314 -3.47 -20.72 5.05
CA GLY A 314 -3.81 -22.03 4.49
C GLY A 314 -3.42 -22.23 3.03
N ALA A 315 -2.53 -21.41 2.46
CA ALA A 315 -1.90 -21.74 1.19
C ALA A 315 -1.03 -23.00 1.35
N GLU A 316 -1.07 -23.89 0.36
CA GLU A 316 -0.27 -25.13 0.34
C GLU A 316 1.23 -24.80 0.29
N GLU A 317 1.58 -23.84 -0.57
CA GLU A 317 2.94 -23.31 -0.67
C GLU A 317 2.91 -21.84 -1.12
N ALA A 318 3.76 -21.01 -0.50
CA ALA A 318 3.96 -19.63 -0.89
C ALA A 318 5.41 -19.42 -1.37
N VAL A 319 5.57 -18.80 -2.53
CA VAL A 319 6.87 -18.67 -3.21
C VAL A 319 7.32 -17.21 -3.21
N SER A 320 8.46 -16.93 -2.55
CA SER A 320 9.08 -15.59 -2.52
C SER A 320 9.81 -15.31 -3.82
N ASP A 321 9.42 -14.25 -4.52
CA ASP A 321 10.07 -13.77 -5.74
C ASP A 321 11.56 -13.50 -5.51
N THR A 322 11.87 -12.82 -4.41
CA THR A 322 13.23 -12.37 -4.07
C THR A 322 14.13 -13.55 -3.76
N LYS A 323 13.66 -14.51 -2.95
CA LYS A 323 14.44 -15.69 -2.60
C LYS A 323 14.67 -16.61 -3.79
N GLU A 324 13.64 -16.90 -4.58
CA GLU A 324 13.81 -17.77 -5.75
C GLU A 324 14.72 -17.13 -6.81
N THR A 325 14.60 -15.83 -7.04
CA THR A 325 15.53 -15.11 -7.92
C THR A 325 16.96 -15.19 -7.39
N GLY A 326 17.15 -14.96 -6.09
CA GLY A 326 18.45 -15.06 -5.42
C GLY A 326 19.06 -16.47 -5.50
N LEU A 327 18.26 -17.51 -5.31
CA LEU A 327 18.69 -18.90 -5.40
C LEU A 327 19.14 -19.27 -6.82
N VAL A 328 18.39 -18.86 -7.84
CA VAL A 328 18.79 -19.09 -9.24
C VAL A 328 20.13 -18.40 -9.54
N LEU A 329 20.32 -17.15 -9.11
CA LEU A 329 21.59 -16.44 -9.27
C LEU A 329 22.74 -17.11 -8.50
N ALA A 330 22.50 -17.55 -7.25
CA ALA A 330 23.46 -18.30 -6.47
C ALA A 330 23.87 -19.60 -7.18
N GLY A 331 22.90 -20.30 -7.79
CA GLY A 331 23.16 -21.48 -8.60
C GLY A 331 24.08 -21.20 -9.78
N TYR A 332 23.85 -20.12 -10.54
CA TYR A 332 24.75 -19.70 -11.62
C TYR A 332 26.14 -19.34 -11.11
N ALA A 333 26.25 -18.64 -9.97
CA ALA A 333 27.53 -18.29 -9.36
C ALA A 333 28.31 -19.54 -8.89
N MET A 334 27.61 -20.54 -8.34
CA MET A 334 28.21 -21.83 -7.97
C MET A 334 28.74 -22.57 -9.20
N LEU A 335 27.95 -22.66 -10.28
CA LEU A 335 28.37 -23.28 -11.53
C LEU A 335 29.59 -22.56 -12.14
N GLY A 336 29.56 -21.22 -12.16
CA GLY A 336 30.66 -20.39 -12.64
C GLY A 336 31.96 -20.59 -11.87
N ASN A 337 31.88 -20.97 -10.59
CA ASN A 337 33.03 -21.30 -9.74
C ASN A 337 33.36 -22.81 -9.70
N GLY A 338 32.84 -23.59 -10.64
CA GLY A 338 33.23 -24.99 -10.82
C GLY A 338 32.46 -26.00 -9.95
N ALA A 339 31.38 -25.59 -9.28
CA ALA A 339 30.50 -26.55 -8.63
C ALA A 339 29.81 -27.46 -9.68
N SER A 340 29.62 -28.73 -9.34
CA SER A 340 28.87 -29.64 -10.22
C SER A 340 27.37 -29.35 -10.19
N TYR A 341 26.68 -29.60 -11.30
CA TYR A 341 25.21 -29.49 -11.39
C TYR A 341 24.49 -30.26 -10.28
N ARG A 342 24.96 -31.46 -9.94
CA ARG A 342 24.39 -32.26 -8.85
C ARG A 342 24.49 -31.53 -7.51
N HIS A 343 25.66 -30.95 -7.21
CA HIS A 343 25.85 -30.21 -5.96
C HIS A 343 24.97 -28.96 -5.91
N VAL A 344 24.90 -28.18 -7.01
CA VAL A 344 24.03 -27.01 -7.09
C VAL A 344 22.56 -27.39 -6.89
N TYR A 345 22.08 -28.40 -7.61
CA TYR A 345 20.71 -28.89 -7.47
C TYR A 345 20.40 -29.33 -6.04
N GLN A 346 21.28 -30.11 -5.41
CA GLN A 346 21.12 -30.56 -4.02
C GLN A 346 21.07 -29.38 -3.05
N THR A 347 21.96 -28.40 -3.19
CA THR A 347 21.98 -27.22 -2.31
C THR A 347 20.70 -26.41 -2.47
N MET A 348 20.27 -26.12 -3.71
CA MET A 348 19.02 -25.39 -3.95
C MET A 348 17.79 -26.15 -3.45
N ALA A 349 17.72 -27.47 -3.70
CA ALA A 349 16.64 -28.32 -3.23
C ALA A 349 16.57 -28.37 -1.70
N ASN A 350 17.71 -28.44 -1.01
CA ASN A 350 17.77 -28.42 0.46
C ASN A 350 17.27 -27.07 1.03
N ILE A 351 17.60 -25.95 0.38
CA ILE A 351 17.12 -24.63 0.82
C ILE A 351 15.59 -24.51 0.63
N ARG A 352 15.06 -24.97 -0.51
CA ARG A 352 13.60 -25.00 -0.75
C ARG A 352 12.87 -25.93 0.22
N HIS A 353 13.40 -27.14 0.45
CA HIS A 353 12.80 -28.12 1.37
C HIS A 353 12.82 -27.64 2.83
N SER A 354 13.79 -26.80 3.20
CA SER A 354 13.82 -26.14 4.51
C SER A 354 12.95 -24.88 4.56
N ARG A 355 12.04 -24.66 3.58
CA ARG A 355 11.19 -23.47 3.44
C ARG A 355 11.97 -22.17 3.57
N TYR A 356 13.17 -22.15 2.98
CA TYR A 356 14.09 -21.02 3.03
C TYR A 356 14.58 -20.62 4.42
N ALA A 357 14.42 -21.47 5.45
CA ALA A 357 14.92 -21.21 6.80
C ALA A 357 16.44 -20.96 6.83
N ALA A 358 17.19 -21.58 5.91
CA ALA A 358 18.63 -21.33 5.75
C ALA A 358 18.96 -19.89 5.31
N LEU A 359 18.00 -19.18 4.70
CA LEU A 359 18.13 -17.79 4.25
C LEU A 359 17.53 -16.81 5.27
N GLU A 360 16.81 -17.28 6.29
CA GLU A 360 16.21 -16.41 7.30
C GLU A 360 17.28 -15.64 8.08
N GLY A 361 17.05 -14.32 8.20
CA GLY A 361 17.88 -13.39 8.94
C GLY A 361 19.14 -12.90 8.22
N LEU A 362 19.34 -13.12 6.92
CA LEU A 362 20.43 -12.44 6.20
C LEU A 362 20.06 -10.95 5.99
N PHE A 363 20.49 -10.08 6.91
CA PHE A 363 20.43 -8.60 6.87
C PHE A 363 19.17 -7.97 6.23
N VAL A 364 18.29 -7.43 7.07
CA VAL A 364 17.16 -6.58 6.63
C VAL A 364 17.73 -5.33 5.97
N GLY A 365 17.43 -5.12 4.69
CA GLY A 365 17.79 -3.92 3.95
C GLY A 365 16.88 -2.74 4.32
N SER A 366 17.31 -1.52 3.99
CA SER A 366 16.57 -0.27 4.26
C SER A 366 15.20 -0.17 3.58
N ASP A 367 14.88 -1.06 2.65
CA ASP A 367 13.62 -1.03 1.88
C ASP A 367 12.44 -1.67 2.63
N ASP A 368 12.71 -2.35 3.75
CA ASP A 368 11.70 -3.07 4.55
C ASP A 368 11.17 -2.26 5.75
N GLU A 369 11.43 -0.95 5.86
CA GLU A 369 10.92 -0.15 6.99
C GLU A 369 9.40 0.10 6.96
N ALA A 370 8.70 -0.25 5.88
CA ALA A 370 7.27 0.02 5.72
C ALA A 370 6.32 -1.05 6.30
N GLY A 371 6.83 -2.08 6.98
CA GLY A 371 6.05 -3.28 7.32
C GLY A 371 6.14 -3.79 8.75
N PHE A 372 6.57 -3.02 9.74
CA PHE A 372 6.69 -3.56 11.11
C PHE A 372 5.47 -3.24 11.98
N GLY A 373 4.50 -4.16 11.93
CA GLY A 373 3.50 -4.33 12.99
C GLY A 373 4.13 -4.83 14.29
N GLU A 374 3.47 -4.55 15.41
CA GLU A 374 3.85 -4.71 16.82
C GLU A 374 4.27 -6.13 17.31
N ASN A 375 4.63 -7.07 16.45
CA ASN A 375 4.84 -8.47 16.82
C ASN A 375 6.31 -8.90 16.91
N GLY A 376 7.12 -8.22 17.72
CA GLY A 376 8.28 -8.82 18.42
C GLY A 376 9.22 -9.75 17.64
N GLU A 377 9.51 -9.48 16.36
CA GLU A 377 10.35 -10.35 15.53
C GLU A 377 11.86 -10.19 15.84
N THR A 378 12.60 -11.28 15.60
CA THR A 378 14.04 -11.37 15.90
C THR A 378 14.84 -10.68 14.81
N VAL A 379 15.47 -9.54 15.13
CA VAL A 379 16.31 -8.77 14.20
C VAL A 379 17.77 -9.19 14.38
N ARG A 380 18.58 -9.09 13.31
CA ARG A 380 20.04 -9.20 13.41
C ARG A 380 20.67 -7.82 13.39
N HIS A 381 21.59 -7.57 14.31
CA HIS A 381 22.30 -6.30 14.40
C HIS A 381 23.81 -6.52 14.52
N ALA A 382 24.59 -5.66 13.87
CA ALA A 382 26.03 -5.70 13.90
C ALA A 382 26.55 -4.37 14.45
N PHE A 383 27.29 -4.41 15.56
CA PHE A 383 27.86 -3.23 16.18
C PHE A 383 29.34 -3.43 16.52
N PRO A 384 30.20 -2.41 16.31
CA PRO A 384 31.61 -2.49 16.64
C PRO A 384 31.86 -2.23 18.13
N LEU A 385 32.80 -2.97 18.71
CA LEU A 385 33.36 -2.66 20.03
C LEU A 385 34.48 -1.63 19.88
N ALA A 386 34.29 -0.45 20.46
CA ALA A 386 35.38 0.52 20.64
C ALA A 386 36.47 -0.06 21.56
N ALA A 387 37.69 0.49 21.52
CA ALA A 387 38.80 -0.01 22.33
C ALA A 387 38.52 0.07 23.85
N GLU A 388 37.69 1.03 24.24
CA GLU A 388 37.27 1.31 25.61
C GLU A 388 35.95 0.63 26.00
N ALA A 389 35.35 -0.17 25.12
CA ALA A 389 34.06 -0.78 25.37
C ALA A 389 34.12 -1.77 26.55
N TYR A 390 33.10 -1.78 27.40
CA TYR A 390 33.03 -2.60 28.61
C TYR A 390 33.19 -4.11 28.35
N ALA A 391 32.76 -4.59 27.19
CA ALA A 391 32.89 -5.99 26.78
C ALA A 391 34.31 -6.38 26.36
N VAL A 392 35.22 -5.43 26.10
CA VAL A 392 36.61 -5.72 25.71
C VAL A 392 37.35 -6.37 26.87
N GLY A 393 38.05 -7.47 26.58
CA GLY A 393 38.74 -8.29 27.58
C GLY A 393 37.85 -9.30 28.31
N LYS A 394 36.53 -9.28 28.10
CA LYS A 394 35.62 -10.33 28.58
C LYS A 394 35.58 -11.51 27.63
N THR A 395 35.28 -12.70 28.15
CA THR A 395 35.07 -13.89 27.32
C THR A 395 33.61 -14.01 26.90
N VAL A 396 33.35 -14.62 25.74
CA VAL A 396 31.98 -14.84 25.23
C VAL A 396 31.09 -15.55 26.25
N GLY A 397 31.65 -16.48 27.03
CA GLY A 397 30.89 -17.17 28.09
C GLY A 397 30.44 -16.28 29.26
N THR A 398 31.02 -15.09 29.42
CA THR A 398 30.66 -14.12 30.48
C THR A 398 29.64 -13.08 30.04
N LEU A 399 29.26 -13.07 28.76
CA LEU A 399 28.29 -12.12 28.23
C LEU A 399 26.87 -12.52 28.68
N PRO A 400 26.02 -11.57 29.10
CA PRO A 400 24.66 -11.83 29.58
C PRO A 400 23.67 -12.15 28.43
N MET A 401 24.12 -12.84 27.38
CA MET A 401 23.32 -13.12 26.18
C MET A 401 21.99 -13.82 26.49
N ALA A 402 22.01 -14.79 27.41
CA ALA A 402 20.81 -15.52 27.84
C ALA A 402 19.83 -14.63 28.63
N ALA A 403 20.32 -13.64 29.38
CA ALA A 403 19.47 -12.74 30.15
C ALA A 403 18.68 -11.77 29.25
N TYR A 404 19.27 -11.34 28.13
CA TYR A 404 18.63 -10.50 27.13
C TYR A 404 17.91 -11.30 26.03
N GLY A 405 17.92 -12.64 26.07
CA GLY A 405 17.34 -13.47 25.02
C GLY A 405 18.01 -13.30 23.64
N ILE A 406 19.30 -12.99 23.63
CA ILE A 406 20.09 -12.71 22.42
C ILE A 406 21.00 -13.89 22.09
N LYS A 407 21.18 -14.14 20.80
CA LYS A 407 22.14 -15.13 20.29
C LYS A 407 23.27 -14.43 19.56
N LEU A 408 24.51 -14.67 19.98
CA LEU A 408 25.69 -14.32 19.20
C LEU A 408 25.83 -15.27 18.02
N LEU A 409 25.91 -14.73 16.81
CA LEU A 409 26.02 -15.52 15.59
C LEU A 409 27.48 -15.71 15.20
N PHE A 410 28.23 -14.61 15.13
CA PHE A 410 29.66 -14.62 14.83
C PHE A 410 30.31 -13.32 15.30
N VAL A 411 31.61 -13.38 15.47
CA VAL A 411 32.45 -12.20 15.70
C VAL A 411 33.26 -11.94 14.44
N ARG A 412 33.28 -10.70 13.96
CA ARG A 412 34.18 -10.29 12.89
C ARG A 412 35.36 -9.56 13.51
N ARG A 413 36.55 -10.16 13.40
CA ARG A 413 37.82 -9.54 13.81
C ARG A 413 38.61 -9.20 12.55
N ARG A 414 38.90 -7.90 12.34
CA ARG A 414 39.54 -7.40 11.12
C ARG A 414 38.74 -7.80 9.86
N THR A 415 39.31 -8.61 8.97
CA THR A 415 38.68 -9.13 7.74
C THR A 415 38.13 -10.55 7.90
N GLY A 416 38.38 -11.22 9.04
CA GLY A 416 37.99 -12.61 9.27
C GLY A 416 36.66 -12.75 10.01
N ARG A 417 35.86 -13.75 9.62
CA ARG A 417 34.63 -14.14 10.31
C ARG A 417 34.92 -15.35 11.20
N ILE A 418 34.69 -15.20 12.50
CA ILE A 418 34.82 -16.27 13.50
C ILE A 418 33.42 -16.77 13.81
N GLU A 419 33.05 -17.89 13.20
CA GLU A 419 31.77 -18.57 13.44
C GLU A 419 31.84 -19.41 14.70
N ASN A 420 30.77 -19.39 15.52
CA ASN A 420 30.67 -20.14 16.78
C ASN A 420 31.88 -19.95 17.72
N PRO A 421 32.15 -18.72 18.21
CA PRO A 421 33.23 -18.50 19.17
C PRO A 421 32.98 -19.31 20.45
N ASP A 422 34.02 -19.97 20.95
CA ASP A 422 33.94 -20.76 22.17
C ASP A 422 33.74 -19.89 23.41
N ALA A 423 33.35 -20.49 24.53
CA ALA A 423 33.08 -19.76 25.77
C ALA A 423 34.34 -19.06 26.34
N SER A 424 35.53 -19.51 25.95
CA SER A 424 36.83 -18.93 26.31
C SER A 424 37.27 -17.78 25.41
N PHE A 425 36.57 -17.52 24.31
CA PHE A 425 36.97 -16.53 23.32
C PHE A 425 36.90 -15.12 23.90
N THR A 426 38.03 -14.42 23.94
CA THR A 426 38.13 -13.06 24.48
C THR A 426 37.87 -12.01 23.41
N LEU A 427 37.00 -11.05 23.71
CA LEU A 427 36.68 -9.93 22.83
C LEU A 427 37.80 -8.86 22.87
N GLU A 428 38.13 -8.30 21.72
CA GLU A 428 39.16 -7.26 21.54
C GLU A 428 38.55 -5.96 20.99
N GLY A 429 39.21 -4.83 21.24
CA GLY A 429 38.85 -3.56 20.62
C GLY A 429 38.93 -3.65 19.09
N GLY A 430 37.86 -3.22 18.41
CA GLY A 430 37.72 -3.32 16.96
C GLY A 430 37.01 -4.58 16.45
N ASP A 431 36.63 -5.50 17.35
CA ASP A 431 35.71 -6.59 17.00
C ASP A 431 34.32 -6.06 16.65
N VAL A 432 33.66 -6.69 15.68
CA VAL A 432 32.23 -6.47 15.41
C VAL A 432 31.46 -7.69 15.85
N LEU A 433 30.56 -7.49 16.81
CA LEU A 433 29.62 -8.51 17.28
C LEU A 433 28.42 -8.52 16.34
N VAL A 434 28.07 -9.70 15.82
CA VAL A 434 26.83 -9.89 15.05
C VAL A 434 25.88 -10.76 15.86
N VAL A 435 24.79 -10.15 16.30
CA VAL A 435 23.83 -10.74 17.25
C VAL A 435 22.43 -10.81 16.65
N ALA A 436 21.60 -11.72 17.18
CA ALA A 436 20.19 -11.85 16.83
C ALA A 436 19.32 -11.84 18.09
N GLY A 437 18.20 -11.10 18.07
CA GLY A 437 17.30 -10.94 19.22
C GLY A 437 16.20 -9.93 18.93
N LYS A 438 15.35 -9.62 19.91
CA LYS A 438 14.37 -8.53 19.79
C LYS A 438 15.08 -7.18 19.75
N LYS A 439 14.56 -6.22 18.98
CA LYS A 439 15.20 -4.90 18.78
C LYS A 439 15.54 -4.19 20.09
N GLU A 440 14.61 -4.16 21.04
CA GLU A 440 14.80 -3.51 22.35
C GLU A 440 15.88 -4.20 23.20
N GLU A 441 15.93 -5.52 23.17
CA GLU A 441 16.93 -6.31 23.89
C GLU A 441 18.32 -6.13 23.28
N ILE A 442 18.41 -6.10 21.95
CA ILE A 442 19.67 -5.85 21.23
C ILE A 442 20.25 -4.49 21.62
N ILE A 443 19.42 -3.44 21.66
CA ILE A 443 19.87 -2.10 22.05
C ILE A 443 20.35 -2.12 23.51
N SER A 444 19.63 -2.80 24.39
CA SER A 444 20.04 -2.96 25.79
C SER A 444 21.38 -3.69 25.93
N PHE A 445 21.57 -4.76 25.16
CA PHE A 445 22.81 -5.53 25.15
C PHE A 445 23.98 -4.80 24.50
N GLU A 446 23.74 -4.00 23.46
CA GLU A 446 24.73 -3.12 22.85
C GLU A 446 25.19 -2.07 23.86
N ASN A 447 24.25 -1.41 24.54
CA ASN A 447 24.57 -0.43 25.60
C ASN A 447 25.37 -1.08 26.73
N TRP A 448 24.99 -2.27 27.18
CA TRP A 448 25.76 -3.02 28.16
C TRP A 448 27.16 -3.36 27.64
N SER A 449 27.28 -3.78 26.38
CA SER A 449 28.56 -4.18 25.78
C SER A 449 29.51 -2.99 25.61
N LEU A 450 28.97 -1.80 25.33
CA LEU A 450 29.75 -0.58 25.13
C LEU A 450 30.05 0.13 26.46
N GLN A 451 29.07 0.22 27.37
CA GLN A 451 29.09 1.10 28.54
C GLN A 451 28.99 0.37 29.89
N GLY A 452 28.60 -0.91 29.90
CA GLY A 452 28.44 -1.71 31.11
C GLY A 452 27.19 -1.40 31.94
N ILE A 453 26.18 -0.76 31.34
CA ILE A 453 24.92 -0.32 31.97
C ILE A 453 23.76 -1.18 31.49
#